data_AF-A0A5C6AN59-F1
#
_entry.id   AF-A0A5C6AN59-F1
#
_cell.length_a   1.000
_cell.length_b   1.000
_cell.length_c   1.000
_cell.angle_alpha   90.00
_cell.angle_beta   90.00
_cell.angle_gamma   90.00
#
_symmetry.space_group_name_H-M   'P 1'
#
loop_
_entity.id
_entity.type
_entity.pdbx_description
1 polymer ?
#
loop_
_entity_poly.entity_id
_entity_poly.type
_entity_poly.pdbx_seq_one_letter_code
_entity_poly.pdbx_strand_id
1 'polypeptide(L)'
;MLRFCVPACLVAIAFAATLSVGVVQAADRVFDRTACLLPLAADAQPRDASTILNTPELRFADPIPGWSNYLRVWRAHHADPTNADIRRFLTLPLSTADGNTVAIRSIRGRSAPSWIGWRAGTYQQIDTPHLTVYSHADAASGRRVAEDLERCYWVWTQMFFPLWEASGQVTAALSGMPPDADVGEYLQNNPKRLTVRRKLRVVLFRDAAEYQQTLGQVIPGIERSTGFYNDERQTAFFFAGSIQDEHADDAATRRHEMVHQLFREATRSGLGGDMPGEQAGFWLVEGIAGYCESLHFGSHEATVGGWDSPRLQFARFRSLVNQDVMPIRELAADGRVAAQQRDDLARWYAHAIAQTHHLMDSSVTTNRQWLYRQLASLYRVRVELPGSDELPDVDAGFVRFLRVDDALLAANPVKRPLRQLCLAQCDVTGEGLATVPPSQQLNWLDLSRLPIDAHDVARILPAPTLLTQLSLEATRTDESIRDWLTQARRLEEVDLSFTRINDDVVDTLGASADLQVLWLTGCPITDRSISSIAKMKRLQSVDLQRTQVSEAGLDQLRRSRPDLNINPLTLR
;
A
#
# COMPACT_ATOMS: atom_id res chain seq x y z
N MET A 1 64.47 -14.85 -37.81
CA MET A 1 63.71 -14.04 -38.80
C MET A 1 63.00 -12.93 -38.04
N LEU A 2 63.37 -11.65 -38.34
CA LEU A 2 62.70 -10.34 -38.07
C LEU A 2 62.27 -10.01 -36.60
N ARG A 3 62.91 -9.13 -35.81
CA ARG A 3 63.02 -7.61 -35.80
C ARG A 3 61.65 -6.90 -35.87
N PHE A 4 61.22 -5.94 -35.03
CA PHE A 4 61.79 -4.65 -34.52
C PHE A 4 61.02 -4.14 -33.24
N CYS A 5 61.67 -3.65 -32.17
CA CYS A 5 61.90 -2.24 -31.69
C CYS A 5 60.76 -1.17 -31.70
N VAL A 6 60.21 -0.82 -30.50
CA VAL A 6 60.29 0.47 -29.69
C VAL A 6 60.02 1.84 -30.39
N PRO A 7 59.48 2.97 -29.78
CA PRO A 7 59.40 3.36 -28.34
C PRO A 7 58.11 4.04 -27.79
N ALA A 8 58.15 4.22 -26.47
CA ALA A 8 57.36 5.07 -25.60
C ALA A 8 57.60 6.60 -25.77
N CYS A 9 56.58 7.40 -25.42
CA CYS A 9 56.73 8.80 -25.01
C CYS A 9 55.96 9.03 -23.70
N LEU A 10 56.71 9.45 -22.67
CA LEU A 10 56.26 9.96 -21.38
C LEU A 10 55.71 11.39 -21.54
N VAL A 11 54.53 11.65 -20.99
CA VAL A 11 54.12 12.99 -20.54
C VAL A 11 53.49 12.83 -19.16
N ALA A 12 54.18 13.31 -18.14
CA ALA A 12 53.66 13.47 -16.78
C ALA A 12 53.03 14.87 -16.68
N ILE A 13 51.74 14.96 -16.34
CA ILE A 13 51.11 16.19 -15.84
C ILE A 13 50.27 15.84 -14.60
N ALA A 14 50.51 16.63 -13.58
CA ALA A 14 50.04 16.57 -12.20
C ALA A 14 48.55 16.26 -11.99
N PHE A 15 48.27 15.39 -11.02
CA PHE A 15 46.95 15.20 -10.40
C PHE A 15 46.58 16.45 -9.59
N ALA A 16 45.57 17.20 -10.06
CA ALA A 16 44.81 18.11 -9.22
C ALA A 16 43.57 17.36 -8.71
N ALA A 17 43.52 17.13 -7.41
CA ALA A 17 42.37 16.55 -6.73
C ALA A 17 41.15 17.47 -6.89
N THR A 18 40.15 17.01 -7.62
CA THR A 18 38.78 17.55 -7.56
C THR A 18 37.91 16.50 -6.87
N LEU A 19 37.40 16.88 -5.70
CA LEU A 19 36.41 16.15 -4.92
C LEU A 19 35.15 15.99 -5.78
N SER A 20 35.00 14.84 -6.43
CA SER A 20 33.71 14.40 -6.93
C SER A 20 32.91 13.90 -5.74
N VAL A 21 31.89 14.66 -5.35
CA VAL A 21 30.81 14.15 -4.51
C VAL A 21 30.25 12.94 -5.23
N GLY A 22 30.37 11.78 -4.60
CA GLY A 22 30.08 10.48 -5.19
C GLY A 22 28.65 10.41 -5.72
N VAL A 23 28.52 10.45 -7.04
CA VAL A 23 27.47 9.71 -7.73
C VAL A 23 27.84 8.24 -7.57
N VAL A 24 27.42 7.64 -6.47
CA VAL A 24 27.26 6.18 -6.45
C VAL A 24 26.31 5.88 -7.59
N GLN A 25 26.80 5.14 -8.60
CA GLN A 25 26.02 4.73 -9.75
C GLN A 25 24.67 4.18 -9.27
N ALA A 26 23.58 4.81 -9.68
CA ALA A 26 22.21 4.42 -9.37
C ALA A 26 21.77 3.09 -10.05
N ALA A 27 22.71 2.26 -10.47
CA ALA A 27 22.48 1.13 -11.37
C ALA A 27 22.05 -0.18 -10.69
N ASP A 28 22.19 -0.33 -9.36
CA ASP A 28 21.97 -1.63 -8.69
C ASP A 28 20.94 -1.63 -7.53
N ARG A 29 20.16 -0.56 -7.32
CA ARG A 29 19.11 -0.57 -6.28
C ARG A 29 17.73 -0.81 -6.86
N VAL A 30 17.19 -2.00 -6.62
CA VAL A 30 15.80 -2.36 -6.91
C VAL A 30 14.90 -1.70 -5.87
N PHE A 31 14.26 -0.59 -6.23
CA PHE A 31 13.25 0.06 -5.38
C PHE A 31 11.84 -0.37 -5.79
N ASP A 32 10.98 -0.65 -4.83
CA ASP A 32 9.63 -1.17 -5.05
C ASP A 32 8.50 -0.24 -4.58
N ARG A 33 8.82 0.92 -4.01
CA ARG A 33 7.85 1.84 -3.41
C ARG A 33 8.31 3.28 -3.47
N THR A 34 7.39 4.20 -3.67
CA THR A 34 7.68 5.64 -3.65
C THR A 34 7.90 6.13 -2.22
N ALA A 35 8.94 6.93 -1.97
CA ALA A 35 9.20 7.58 -0.69
C ALA A 35 8.92 9.09 -0.76
N CYS A 36 8.30 9.65 0.27
CA CYS A 36 7.97 11.08 0.38
C CYS A 36 8.35 11.62 1.76
N LEU A 37 8.76 12.88 1.84
CA LEU A 37 9.15 13.51 3.09
C LEU A 37 7.90 13.95 3.87
N LEU A 38 7.87 13.68 5.17
CA LEU A 38 6.80 14.18 6.05
C LEU A 38 7.22 15.50 6.71
N PRO A 39 6.25 16.36 7.09
CA PRO A 39 6.56 17.54 7.86
C PRO A 39 7.17 17.15 9.22
N LEU A 40 8.30 17.78 9.55
CA LEU A 40 8.92 17.70 10.88
C LEU A 40 8.44 18.82 11.81
N ALA A 41 8.41 18.53 13.11
CA ALA A 41 8.17 19.53 14.15
C ALA A 41 9.28 20.60 14.13
N ALA A 42 9.01 21.81 14.60
CA ALA A 42 9.98 22.92 14.53
C ALA A 42 11.15 22.72 15.48
N ASP A 43 11.02 21.86 16.48
CA ASP A 43 12.01 21.44 17.45
C ASP A 43 12.65 20.08 17.12
N ALA A 44 12.29 19.48 15.98
CA ALA A 44 12.90 18.23 15.52
C ALA A 44 14.38 18.45 15.20
N GLN A 45 15.20 17.42 15.48
CA GLN A 45 16.61 17.44 15.09
C GLN A 45 16.76 17.46 13.57
N PRO A 46 17.71 18.25 13.02
CA PRO A 46 18.12 18.19 11.64
C PRO A 46 18.40 16.78 11.16
N ARG A 47 18.02 16.48 9.91
CA ARG A 47 18.28 15.20 9.27
C ARG A 47 18.75 15.39 7.84
N ASP A 48 19.73 14.59 7.46
CA ASP A 48 20.14 14.48 6.08
C ASP A 48 19.15 13.63 5.28
N ALA A 49 18.23 14.32 4.61
CA ALA A 49 17.25 13.73 3.70
C ALA A 49 17.81 13.46 2.28
N SER A 50 19.10 13.71 2.02
CA SER A 50 19.73 13.36 0.74
C SER A 50 19.78 11.85 0.50
N THR A 51 19.64 11.06 1.57
CA THR A 51 19.65 9.59 1.57
C THR A 51 18.32 8.95 1.17
N ILE A 52 17.26 9.73 0.92
CA ILE A 52 16.02 9.20 0.34
C ILE A 52 16.22 9.00 -1.16
N LEU A 53 16.30 7.73 -1.56
CA LEU A 53 16.76 7.37 -2.90
C LEU A 53 15.65 7.09 -3.92
N ASN A 54 14.40 6.87 -3.47
CA ASN A 54 13.28 6.60 -4.38
C ASN A 54 12.19 7.67 -4.31
N THR A 55 12.60 8.91 -4.51
CA THR A 55 11.68 10.05 -4.56
C THR A 55 10.89 10.07 -5.86
N PRO A 56 9.68 10.68 -5.88
CA PRO A 56 8.74 10.56 -7.00
C PRO A 56 9.27 11.03 -8.36
N GLU A 57 10.13 12.06 -8.38
CA GLU A 57 10.70 12.67 -9.58
C GLU A 57 11.76 11.79 -10.25
N LEU A 58 12.47 10.95 -9.49
CA LEU A 58 13.48 10.03 -10.03
C LEU A 58 12.86 8.91 -10.89
N ARG A 59 11.54 8.75 -10.84
CA ARG A 59 10.78 7.81 -11.67
C ARG A 59 10.38 8.40 -13.03
N PHE A 60 10.77 9.63 -13.32
CA PHE A 60 10.61 10.28 -14.62
C PHE A 60 11.96 10.40 -15.31
N ALA A 61 12.05 9.94 -16.56
CA ALA A 61 13.27 10.09 -17.35
C ALA A 61 13.56 11.55 -17.71
N ASP A 62 12.51 12.32 -18.04
CA ASP A 62 12.59 13.74 -18.35
C ASP A 62 12.11 14.60 -17.17
N PRO A 63 12.82 15.68 -16.82
CA PRO A 63 12.49 16.52 -15.68
C PRO A 63 11.21 17.33 -15.93
N ILE A 64 10.31 17.34 -14.94
CA ILE A 64 9.12 18.20 -14.95
C ILE A 64 9.45 19.54 -14.26
N PRO A 65 9.15 20.69 -14.89
CA PRO A 65 9.49 22.01 -14.35
C PRO A 65 8.99 22.22 -12.91
N GLY A 66 9.91 22.61 -12.02
CA GLY A 66 9.63 22.94 -10.62
C GLY A 66 9.55 21.74 -9.66
N TRP A 67 9.43 20.49 -10.16
CA TRP A 67 9.27 19.33 -9.28
C TRP A 67 10.52 19.06 -8.44
N SER A 68 11.69 19.03 -9.08
CA SER A 68 12.97 18.84 -8.36
C SER A 68 13.23 19.95 -7.35
N ASN A 69 12.87 21.20 -7.69
CA ASN A 69 12.99 22.33 -6.77
C ASN A 69 12.00 22.22 -5.60
N TYR A 70 10.78 21.74 -5.82
CA TYR A 70 9.83 21.46 -4.74
C TYR A 70 10.37 20.43 -3.75
N LEU A 71 11.00 19.37 -4.25
CA LEU A 71 11.60 18.33 -3.41
C LEU A 71 12.89 18.81 -2.74
N ARG A 72 13.64 19.74 -3.35
CA ARG A 72 14.71 20.48 -2.65
C ARG A 72 14.17 21.27 -1.46
N VAL A 73 12.97 21.88 -1.54
CA VAL A 73 12.36 22.55 -0.38
C VAL A 73 12.07 21.58 0.75
N TRP A 74 11.55 20.39 0.45
CA TRP A 74 11.34 19.36 1.47
C TRP A 74 12.63 18.84 2.08
N ARG A 75 13.69 18.62 1.27
CA ARG A 75 15.01 18.23 1.78
C ARG A 75 15.60 19.32 2.68
N ALA A 76 15.48 20.59 2.29
CA ALA A 76 15.91 21.73 3.09
C ALA A 76 15.11 21.86 4.40
N HIS A 77 13.81 21.57 4.38
CA HIS A 77 12.98 21.48 5.60
C HIS A 77 13.48 20.41 6.57
N HIS A 78 13.97 19.28 6.06
CA HIS A 78 14.55 18.23 6.91
C HIS A 78 15.93 18.61 7.45
N ALA A 79 16.73 19.30 6.65
CA ALA A 79 18.04 19.79 7.05
C ALA A 79 17.96 20.91 8.09
N ASP A 80 16.96 21.78 8.01
CA ASP A 80 16.67 22.81 9.02
C ASP A 80 15.15 22.91 9.29
N PRO A 81 14.63 22.07 10.20
CA PRO A 81 13.21 22.08 10.55
C PRO A 81 12.76 23.38 11.22
N THR A 82 13.68 24.23 11.68
CA THR A 82 13.37 25.49 12.38
C THR A 82 13.16 26.66 11.41
N ASN A 83 13.57 26.51 10.15
CA ASN A 83 13.58 27.60 9.17
C ASN A 83 12.18 28.17 8.91
N ALA A 84 11.94 29.40 9.35
CA ALA A 84 10.63 30.02 9.29
C ALA A 84 10.14 30.27 7.85
N ASP A 85 11.04 30.50 6.89
CA ASP A 85 10.68 30.82 5.51
C ASP A 85 10.33 29.57 4.71
N ILE A 86 11.06 28.47 4.91
CA ILE A 86 10.69 27.15 4.39
C ILE A 86 9.33 26.72 4.94
N ARG A 87 9.12 26.85 6.26
CA ARG A 87 7.84 26.49 6.91
C ARG A 87 6.69 27.35 6.41
N ARG A 88 6.89 28.67 6.18
CA ARG A 88 5.86 29.54 5.58
C ARG A 88 5.52 29.13 4.16
N PHE A 89 6.52 28.80 3.35
CA PHE A 89 6.32 28.35 1.97
C PHE A 89 5.48 27.07 1.94
N LEU A 90 5.83 26.08 2.77
CA LEU A 90 5.10 24.82 2.94
C LEU A 90 3.84 24.95 3.81
N THR A 91 3.44 26.14 4.26
CA THR A 91 2.26 26.34 5.14
C THR A 91 2.28 25.48 6.42
N LEU A 92 3.47 25.22 6.97
CA LEU A 92 3.70 24.46 8.20
C LEU A 92 3.63 25.39 9.43
N PRO A 93 3.32 24.86 10.64
CA PRO A 93 3.30 25.65 11.88
C PRO A 93 4.65 26.31 12.15
N LEU A 94 4.70 27.62 12.45
CA LEU A 94 5.95 28.32 12.79
C LEU A 94 6.49 28.00 14.19
N SER A 95 5.60 27.60 15.10
CA SER A 95 5.94 27.21 16.47
C SER A 95 5.27 25.88 16.77
N THR A 96 6.00 25.02 17.48
CA THR A 96 5.53 23.69 17.90
C THR A 96 5.47 23.60 19.41
N ALA A 97 4.73 24.50 20.05
CA ALA A 97 4.12 24.12 21.31
C ALA A 97 3.45 22.75 21.09
N ASP A 98 3.94 21.73 21.79
CA ASP A 98 3.47 20.33 21.78
C ASP A 98 3.98 19.41 20.65
N GLY A 99 5.07 19.73 19.93
CA GLY A 99 5.71 18.79 18.97
C GLY A 99 4.90 18.52 17.69
N ASN A 100 3.96 19.40 17.36
CA ASN A 100 3.01 19.22 16.26
C ASN A 100 3.64 19.42 14.87
N THR A 101 3.36 18.51 13.94
CA THR A 101 3.83 18.62 12.55
C THR A 101 2.82 19.30 11.61
N VAL A 102 1.56 19.44 12.06
CA VAL A 102 0.45 20.03 11.31
C VAL A 102 -0.20 21.15 12.10
N ALA A 103 -0.59 22.24 11.42
CA ALA A 103 -1.31 23.36 12.03
C ALA A 103 -2.79 23.01 12.17
N ILE A 104 -3.22 22.57 13.36
CA ILE A 104 -4.61 22.20 13.61
C ILE A 104 -5.27 23.22 14.53
N ARG A 105 -6.39 23.78 14.09
CA ARG A 105 -7.25 24.64 14.90
C ARG A 105 -8.62 23.98 15.04
N SER A 106 -8.99 23.57 16.25
CA SER A 106 -10.34 23.11 16.56
C SER A 106 -11.15 24.23 17.20
N ILE A 107 -12.36 24.46 16.70
CA ILE A 107 -13.33 25.42 17.24
C ILE A 107 -14.72 24.78 17.31
N ARG A 108 -15.57 25.35 18.17
CA ARG A 108 -17.00 24.98 18.17
C ARG A 108 -17.64 25.39 16.84
N GLY A 109 -18.34 24.44 16.21
CA GLY A 109 -18.96 24.61 14.91
C GLY A 109 -20.03 25.69 14.88
N ARG A 110 -19.99 26.57 13.86
CA ARG A 110 -20.95 27.68 13.69
C ARG A 110 -21.73 27.62 12.39
N SER A 111 -21.09 27.23 11.28
CA SER A 111 -21.68 27.26 9.94
C SER A 111 -21.21 26.06 9.10
N ALA A 112 -21.70 24.87 9.41
CA ALA A 112 -21.55 23.70 8.55
C ALA A 112 -22.50 23.83 7.35
N PRO A 113 -22.20 23.19 6.20
CA PRO A 113 -23.13 23.13 5.09
C PRO A 113 -24.53 22.70 5.54
N SER A 114 -25.55 23.43 5.11
CA SER A 114 -26.94 23.25 5.58
C SER A 114 -27.47 21.84 5.32
N TRP A 115 -27.04 21.19 4.24
CA TRP A 115 -27.44 19.84 3.86
C TRP A 115 -26.97 18.75 4.85
N ILE A 116 -26.02 19.05 5.74
CA ILE A 116 -25.60 18.14 6.82
C ILE A 116 -26.68 18.10 7.94
N GLY A 117 -27.45 19.18 8.11
CA GLY A 117 -28.51 19.26 9.11
C GLY A 117 -28.02 19.40 10.57
N TRP A 118 -26.72 19.56 10.80
CA TRP A 118 -26.17 19.72 12.15
C TRP A 118 -26.40 21.13 12.71
N ARG A 119 -26.88 21.22 13.95
CA ARG A 119 -27.18 22.50 14.62
C ARG A 119 -25.88 23.16 15.07
N ALA A 120 -25.80 24.49 14.96
CA ALA A 120 -24.66 25.25 15.46
C ALA A 120 -24.36 24.88 16.92
N GLY A 121 -23.08 24.62 17.22
CA GLY A 121 -22.61 24.23 18.54
C GLY A 121 -22.79 22.77 18.93
N THR A 122 -23.34 21.90 18.06
CA THR A 122 -23.46 20.44 18.30
C THR A 122 -22.29 19.63 17.73
N TYR A 123 -21.45 20.26 16.90
CA TYR A 123 -20.28 19.67 16.27
C TYR A 123 -19.05 20.57 16.46
N GLN A 124 -17.87 20.01 16.22
CA GLN A 124 -16.62 20.76 16.11
C GLN A 124 -16.26 21.01 14.64
N GLN A 125 -15.61 22.14 14.39
CA GLN A 125 -14.94 22.43 13.12
C GLN A 125 -13.44 22.40 13.38
N ILE A 126 -12.75 21.53 12.66
CA ILE A 126 -11.30 21.36 12.74
C ILE A 126 -10.70 21.84 11.43
N ASP A 127 -9.89 22.88 11.50
CA ASP A 127 -9.23 23.48 10.35
C ASP A 127 -7.76 23.08 10.34
N THR A 128 -7.31 22.53 9.21
CA THR A 128 -5.89 22.39 8.84
C THR A 128 -5.55 23.41 7.75
N PRO A 129 -4.29 23.54 7.28
CA PRO A 129 -3.99 24.40 6.14
C PRO A 129 -4.82 24.08 4.89
N HIS A 130 -5.03 22.80 4.59
CA HIS A 130 -5.67 22.37 3.34
C HIS A 130 -7.11 21.86 3.50
N LEU A 131 -7.56 21.54 4.72
CA LEU A 131 -8.86 20.93 4.97
C LEU A 131 -9.67 21.68 6.02
N THR A 132 -10.99 21.53 5.90
CA THR A 132 -11.96 21.82 6.96
C THR A 132 -12.78 20.57 7.24
N VAL A 133 -12.63 20.03 8.45
CA VAL A 133 -13.34 18.85 8.95
C VAL A 133 -14.48 19.28 9.88
N TYR A 134 -15.70 18.96 9.51
CA TYR A 134 -16.87 19.07 10.41
C TYR A 134 -17.05 17.74 11.12
N SER A 135 -17.04 17.72 12.46
CA SER A 135 -16.98 16.46 13.20
C SER A 135 -17.94 16.36 14.39
N HIS A 136 -18.58 15.20 14.53
CA HIS A 136 -19.25 14.73 15.75
C HIS A 136 -18.40 13.75 16.56
N ALA A 137 -17.23 13.34 16.05
CA ALA A 137 -16.29 12.53 16.81
C ALA A 137 -15.71 13.33 18.00
N ASP A 138 -15.13 12.61 18.96
CA ASP A 138 -14.41 13.23 20.08
C ASP A 138 -13.20 14.06 19.60
N ALA A 139 -12.71 14.95 20.46
CA ALA A 139 -11.65 15.88 20.09
C ALA A 139 -10.34 15.18 19.67
N ALA A 140 -9.99 14.05 20.31
CA ALA A 140 -8.78 13.32 19.98
C ALA A 140 -8.93 12.64 18.61
N SER A 141 -10.04 11.95 18.38
CA SER A 141 -10.29 11.27 17.09
C SER A 141 -10.42 12.24 15.94
N GLY A 142 -11.13 13.36 16.13
CA GLY A 142 -11.20 14.42 15.13
C GLY A 142 -9.83 14.99 14.77
N ARG A 143 -8.97 15.24 15.77
CA ARG A 143 -7.61 15.74 15.54
C ARG A 143 -6.74 14.73 14.79
N ARG A 144 -6.77 13.45 15.18
CA ARG A 144 -5.99 12.39 14.52
C ARG A 144 -6.37 12.25 13.05
N VAL A 145 -7.66 12.19 12.73
CA VAL A 145 -8.13 12.09 11.34
C VAL A 145 -7.75 13.33 10.54
N ALA A 146 -7.91 14.54 11.09
CA ALA A 146 -7.48 15.76 10.42
C ALA A 146 -5.97 15.76 10.13
N GLU A 147 -5.15 15.25 11.06
CA GLU A 147 -3.71 15.12 10.88
C GLU A 147 -3.33 14.07 9.81
N ASP A 148 -3.98 12.90 9.82
CA ASP A 148 -3.80 11.84 8.82
C ASP A 148 -4.12 12.34 7.40
N LEU A 149 -5.24 13.05 7.23
CA LEU A 149 -5.66 13.61 5.95
C LEU A 149 -4.74 14.74 5.46
N GLU A 150 -4.27 15.62 6.35
CA GLU A 150 -3.29 16.65 5.99
C GLU A 150 -1.95 16.03 5.58
N ARG A 151 -1.47 15.02 6.30
CA ARG A 151 -0.23 14.31 5.92
C ARG A 151 -0.41 13.57 4.59
N CYS A 152 -1.60 13.01 4.34
CA CYS A 152 -1.94 12.41 3.05
C CYS A 152 -1.88 13.44 1.92
N TYR A 153 -2.42 14.65 2.13
CA TYR A 153 -2.30 15.76 1.19
C TYR A 153 -0.82 16.04 0.84
N TRP A 154 0.07 16.14 1.84
CA TRP A 154 1.49 16.42 1.60
C TRP A 154 2.25 15.32 0.87
N VAL A 155 1.91 14.06 1.12
CA VAL A 155 2.47 12.96 0.34
C VAL A 155 1.96 13.01 -1.09
N TRP A 156 0.66 13.25 -1.27
CA TRP A 156 0.04 13.34 -2.58
C TRP A 156 0.62 14.48 -3.44
N THR A 157 0.89 15.66 -2.87
CA THR A 157 1.49 16.79 -3.63
C THR A 157 2.92 16.49 -4.08
N GLN A 158 3.68 15.68 -3.33
CA GLN A 158 5.00 15.22 -3.75
C GLN A 158 4.91 14.18 -4.86
N MET A 159 3.97 13.24 -4.76
CA MET A 159 3.78 12.17 -5.74
C MET A 159 3.19 12.69 -7.06
N PHE A 160 2.11 13.45 -7.00
CA PHE A 160 1.35 13.90 -8.16
C PHE A 160 1.56 15.40 -8.42
N PHE A 161 2.76 15.90 -8.10
CA PHE A 161 3.15 17.30 -8.33
C PHE A 161 2.73 17.84 -9.70
N PRO A 162 2.91 17.13 -10.84
CA PRO A 162 2.53 17.69 -12.14
C PRO A 162 1.03 17.95 -12.30
N LEU A 163 0.18 17.21 -11.56
CA LEU A 163 -1.28 17.30 -11.63
C LEU A 163 -1.85 18.28 -10.60
N TRP A 164 -1.08 18.60 -9.57
CA TRP A 164 -1.47 19.47 -8.46
C TRP A 164 -1.74 20.91 -8.92
N GLU A 165 -2.83 21.52 -8.45
CA GLU A 165 -3.24 22.86 -8.87
C GLU A 165 -2.24 23.98 -8.57
N ALA A 166 -1.43 23.80 -7.52
CA ALA A 166 -0.43 24.77 -7.08
C ALA A 166 0.98 24.46 -7.60
N SER A 167 1.17 23.42 -8.42
CA SER A 167 2.45 23.13 -9.06
C SER A 167 2.98 24.33 -9.85
N GLY A 168 2.12 25.00 -10.61
CA GLY A 168 2.47 26.25 -11.30
C GLY A 168 2.87 27.39 -10.36
N GLN A 169 2.28 27.48 -9.16
CA GLN A 169 2.71 28.46 -8.14
C GLN A 169 4.11 28.13 -7.63
N VAL A 170 4.39 26.85 -7.36
CA VAL A 170 5.71 26.39 -6.93
C VAL A 170 6.76 26.60 -8.01
N THR A 171 6.47 26.22 -9.25
CA THR A 171 7.36 26.40 -10.40
C THR A 171 7.69 27.88 -10.60
N ALA A 172 6.70 28.78 -10.53
CA ALA A 172 6.93 30.22 -10.62
C ALA A 172 7.68 30.79 -9.41
N ALA A 173 7.43 30.29 -8.20
CA ALA A 173 8.10 30.77 -6.99
C ALA A 173 9.58 30.35 -6.94
N LEU A 174 9.94 29.23 -7.56
CA LEU A 174 11.29 28.64 -7.51
C LEU A 174 12.04 28.72 -8.85
N SER A 175 11.49 29.37 -9.88
CA SER A 175 12.07 29.37 -11.23
C SER A 175 13.44 30.05 -11.32
N GLY A 176 13.71 31.00 -10.42
CA GLY A 176 14.98 31.73 -10.38
C GLY A 176 15.99 31.16 -9.39
N MET A 177 15.70 30.01 -8.74
CA MET A 177 16.56 29.44 -7.72
C MET A 177 17.74 28.69 -8.36
N PRO A 178 19.00 29.12 -8.14
CA PRO A 178 20.17 28.39 -8.63
C PRO A 178 20.22 26.94 -8.13
N PRO A 179 20.87 26.02 -8.87
CA PRO A 179 21.01 24.61 -8.47
C PRO A 179 21.63 24.42 -7.08
N ASP A 180 22.61 25.26 -6.71
CA ASP A 180 23.37 25.16 -5.45
C ASP A 180 22.94 26.19 -4.40
N ALA A 181 21.85 26.93 -4.65
CA ALA A 181 21.37 27.93 -3.71
C ALA A 181 20.82 27.32 -2.42
N ASP A 182 21.07 27.99 -1.29
CA ASP A 182 20.38 27.74 -0.04
C ASP A 182 18.90 28.10 -0.19
N VAL A 183 18.04 27.12 0.08
CA VAL A 183 16.59 27.28 -0.11
C VAL A 183 16.01 28.28 0.89
N GLY A 184 16.50 28.30 2.12
CA GLY A 184 16.04 29.22 3.16
C GLY A 184 16.35 30.67 2.79
N GLU A 185 17.60 30.96 2.42
CA GLU A 185 18.03 32.29 1.98
C GLU A 185 17.28 32.73 0.72
N TYR A 186 17.08 31.82 -0.25
CA TYR A 186 16.32 32.11 -1.45
C TYR A 186 14.88 32.52 -1.14
N LEU A 187 14.19 31.77 -0.27
CA LEU A 187 12.80 32.05 0.14
C LEU A 187 12.69 33.28 1.02
N GLN A 188 13.71 33.59 1.82
CA GLN A 188 13.78 34.84 2.58
C GLN A 188 13.82 36.05 1.65
N ASN A 189 14.61 35.98 0.58
CA ASN A 189 14.75 37.06 -0.42
C ASN A 189 13.57 37.10 -1.42
N ASN A 190 12.86 35.99 -1.59
CA ASN A 190 11.73 35.85 -2.50
C ASN A 190 10.50 35.32 -1.76
N PRO A 191 9.95 36.07 -0.78
CA PRO A 191 8.91 35.57 0.09
C PRO A 191 7.64 35.26 -0.71
N LYS A 192 7.32 33.96 -0.78
CA LYS A 192 6.10 33.43 -1.37
C LYS A 192 5.42 32.49 -0.38
N ARG A 193 4.10 32.41 -0.47
CA ARG A 193 3.30 31.41 0.25
C ARG A 193 2.46 30.66 -0.75
N LEU A 194 2.36 29.36 -0.55
CA LEU A 194 1.44 28.55 -1.33
C LEU A 194 0.02 28.86 -0.86
N THR A 195 -0.86 29.07 -1.82
CA THR A 195 -2.28 29.30 -1.55
C THR A 195 -3.09 28.22 -2.23
N VAL A 196 -4.04 27.64 -1.49
CA VAL A 196 -5.08 26.80 -2.08
C VAL A 196 -6.26 27.65 -2.50
N ARG A 197 -6.92 27.25 -3.58
CA ARG A 197 -8.10 27.95 -4.07
C ARG A 197 -9.27 27.84 -3.09
N ARG A 198 -9.42 26.66 -2.48
CA ARG A 198 -10.44 26.34 -1.48
C ARG A 198 -9.92 25.19 -0.62
N LYS A 199 -10.29 25.18 0.66
CA LYS A 199 -10.04 24.04 1.53
C LYS A 199 -10.95 22.87 1.19
N LEU A 200 -10.38 21.67 1.17
CA LEU A 200 -11.10 20.41 1.01
C LEU A 200 -12.05 20.22 2.17
N ARG A 201 -13.29 19.79 1.88
CA ARG A 201 -14.31 19.60 2.90
C ARG A 201 -14.41 18.14 3.29
N VAL A 202 -14.47 17.90 4.60
CA VAL A 202 -14.67 16.57 5.18
C VAL A 202 -15.74 16.61 6.25
N VAL A 203 -16.56 15.57 6.31
CA VAL A 203 -17.51 15.32 7.40
C VAL A 203 -17.10 14.03 8.11
N LEU A 204 -16.87 14.14 9.42
CA LEU A 204 -16.46 13.04 10.28
C LEU A 204 -17.56 12.73 11.30
N PHE A 205 -18.26 11.63 11.08
CA PHE A 205 -19.24 11.11 12.02
C PHE A 205 -18.55 10.48 13.22
N ARG A 206 -19.30 10.34 14.32
CA ARG A 206 -18.80 9.78 15.57
C ARG A 206 -18.45 8.31 15.46
N ASP A 207 -19.27 7.56 14.73
CA ASP A 207 -19.19 6.11 14.58
C ASP A 207 -19.91 5.66 13.30
N ALA A 208 -19.79 4.37 12.99
CA ALA A 208 -20.40 3.74 11.83
C ALA A 208 -21.95 3.83 11.85
N ALA A 209 -22.56 3.82 13.03
CA ALA A 209 -24.02 3.86 13.16
C ALA A 209 -24.57 5.24 12.75
N GLU A 210 -23.94 6.33 13.20
CA GLU A 210 -24.31 7.68 12.80
C GLU A 210 -24.07 7.94 11.30
N TYR A 211 -22.96 7.41 10.78
CA TYR A 211 -22.63 7.46 9.35
C TYR A 211 -23.71 6.80 8.50
N GLN A 212 -24.08 5.56 8.83
CA GLN A 212 -25.12 4.81 8.11
C GLN A 212 -26.49 5.47 8.26
N GLN A 213 -26.84 5.97 9.44
CA GLN A 213 -28.12 6.65 9.66
C GLN A 213 -28.25 7.91 8.78
N THR A 214 -27.16 8.64 8.61
CA THR A 214 -27.16 9.91 7.86
C THR A 214 -27.11 9.69 6.35
N LEU A 215 -26.28 8.75 5.88
CA LEU A 215 -26.03 8.57 4.46
C LEU A 215 -26.84 7.43 3.83
N GLY A 216 -27.23 6.42 4.59
CA GLY A 216 -27.87 5.20 4.06
C GLY A 216 -29.23 5.43 3.43
N GLN A 217 -29.89 6.55 3.75
CA GLN A 217 -31.15 6.93 3.11
C GLN A 217 -30.96 7.50 1.68
N VAL A 218 -29.76 8.00 1.38
CA VAL A 218 -29.47 8.72 0.13
C VAL A 218 -28.49 7.95 -0.75
N ILE A 219 -27.64 7.11 -0.16
CA ILE A 219 -26.59 6.37 -0.84
C ILE A 219 -26.78 4.87 -0.54
N PRO A 220 -27.38 4.11 -1.47
CA PRO A 220 -27.52 2.66 -1.32
C PRO A 220 -26.16 1.97 -1.18
N GLY A 221 -26.04 1.03 -0.24
CA GLY A 221 -24.81 0.23 -0.04
C GLY A 221 -23.73 0.89 0.81
N ILE A 222 -23.97 2.10 1.32
CA ILE A 222 -23.00 2.85 2.14
C ILE A 222 -22.62 2.12 3.44
N GLU A 223 -23.47 1.21 3.93
CA GLU A 223 -23.22 0.37 5.11
C GLU A 223 -22.04 -0.59 4.93
N ARG A 224 -21.60 -0.81 3.67
CA ARG A 224 -20.46 -1.65 3.33
C ARG A 224 -19.17 -0.86 3.14
N SER A 225 -19.21 0.47 3.29
CA SER A 225 -18.04 1.33 3.14
C SER A 225 -17.71 2.06 4.43
N THR A 226 -16.41 2.24 4.71
CA THR A 226 -15.94 3.05 5.84
C THR A 226 -15.63 4.50 5.46
N GLY A 227 -15.82 4.85 4.19
CA GLY A 227 -15.76 6.23 3.70
C GLY A 227 -16.50 6.43 2.37
N PHE A 228 -16.74 7.67 1.99
CA PHE A 228 -17.33 7.99 0.69
C PHE A 228 -17.01 9.42 0.26
N TYR A 229 -16.52 9.58 -0.97
CA TYR A 229 -16.43 10.88 -1.61
C TYR A 229 -17.65 11.19 -2.48
N ASN A 230 -18.21 12.40 -2.31
CA ASN A 230 -19.31 12.89 -3.13
C ASN A 230 -18.86 14.05 -4.01
N ASP A 231 -18.83 13.84 -5.33
CA ASP A 231 -18.44 14.86 -6.31
C ASP A 231 -19.37 16.08 -6.33
N GLU A 232 -20.70 15.87 -6.25
CA GLU A 232 -21.68 16.96 -6.31
C GLU A 232 -21.48 17.94 -5.14
N ARG A 233 -21.22 17.41 -3.94
CA ARG A 233 -21.02 18.18 -2.71
C ARG A 233 -19.58 18.61 -2.52
N GLN A 234 -18.65 18.01 -3.25
CA GLN A 234 -17.20 18.18 -3.08
C GLN A 234 -16.83 17.96 -1.61
N THR A 235 -17.20 16.80 -1.08
CA THR A 235 -17.08 16.48 0.34
C THR A 235 -16.84 15.00 0.54
N ALA A 236 -15.81 14.67 1.31
CA ALA A 236 -15.57 13.32 1.79
C ALA A 236 -16.27 13.07 3.13
N PHE A 237 -16.80 11.87 3.31
CA PHE A 237 -17.52 11.42 4.49
C PHE A 237 -16.80 10.23 5.11
N PHE A 238 -16.55 10.32 6.42
CA PHE A 238 -15.88 9.28 7.20
C PHE A 238 -16.54 9.15 8.56
N PHE A 239 -16.25 8.08 9.29
CA PHE A 239 -16.53 8.01 10.72
C PHE A 239 -15.25 7.76 11.53
N ALA A 240 -15.28 8.13 12.80
CA ALA A 240 -14.21 7.80 13.72
C ALA A 240 -14.34 6.34 14.16
N GLY A 241 -13.29 5.54 13.92
CA GLY A 241 -13.09 4.30 14.66
C GLY A 241 -12.74 4.61 16.12
N SER A 242 -13.01 3.67 17.04
CA SER A 242 -12.55 3.81 18.42
C SER A 242 -11.00 3.81 18.45
N ILE A 243 -10.39 4.52 19.41
CA ILE A 243 -8.92 4.57 19.57
C ILE A 243 -8.32 3.16 19.74
N GLN A 244 -9.10 2.24 20.29
CA GLN A 244 -8.70 0.86 20.57
C GLN A 244 -8.97 -0.09 19.40
N ASP A 245 -9.90 0.28 18.50
CA ASP A 245 -10.39 -0.56 17.41
C ASP A 245 -10.02 -0.04 16.02
N GLU A 246 -9.15 0.98 15.91
CA GLU A 246 -8.74 1.53 14.62
C GLU A 246 -7.91 0.47 13.88
N HIS A 247 -8.58 -0.21 12.95
CA HIS A 247 -7.95 -1.20 12.10
C HIS A 247 -7.15 -0.47 11.01
N ALA A 248 -6.04 -1.07 10.57
CA ALA A 248 -5.27 -0.53 9.44
C ALA A 248 -6.16 -0.30 8.20
N ASP A 249 -7.22 -1.09 8.07
CA ASP A 249 -8.22 -1.03 7.02
C ASP A 249 -9.07 0.25 7.05
N ASP A 250 -9.28 0.87 8.21
CA ASP A 250 -10.01 2.14 8.35
C ASP A 250 -9.18 3.29 7.76
N ALA A 251 -7.89 3.35 8.07
CA ALA A 251 -6.99 4.37 7.52
C ALA A 251 -6.79 4.18 6.01
N ALA A 252 -6.67 2.93 5.54
CA ALA A 252 -6.59 2.61 4.12
C ALA A 252 -7.81 3.14 3.35
N THR A 253 -9.02 2.83 3.84
CA THR A 253 -10.26 3.28 3.18
C THR A 253 -10.42 4.79 3.20
N ARG A 254 -10.09 5.47 4.31
CA ARG A 254 -10.10 6.95 4.33
C ARG A 254 -9.17 7.54 3.28
N ARG A 255 -7.99 6.96 3.08
CA ARG A 255 -7.01 7.40 2.09
C ARG A 255 -7.48 7.13 0.67
N HIS A 256 -8.17 6.02 0.42
CA HIS A 256 -8.81 5.73 -0.86
C HIS A 256 -9.73 6.88 -1.28
N GLU A 257 -10.70 7.23 -0.42
CA GLU A 257 -11.66 8.29 -0.72
C GLU A 257 -11.02 9.70 -0.75
N MET A 258 -10.02 9.92 0.12
CA MET A 258 -9.26 11.17 0.09
C MET A 258 -8.53 11.35 -1.24
N VAL A 259 -8.03 10.27 -1.86
CA VAL A 259 -7.36 10.35 -3.16
C VAL A 259 -8.34 10.72 -4.27
N HIS A 260 -9.55 10.17 -4.27
CA HIS A 260 -10.62 10.62 -5.17
C HIS A 260 -10.87 12.12 -5.02
N GLN A 261 -11.02 12.60 -3.78
CA GLN A 261 -11.19 14.02 -3.49
C GLN A 261 -10.00 14.86 -3.97
N LEU A 262 -8.76 14.42 -3.73
CA LEU A 262 -7.55 15.14 -4.12
C LEU A 262 -7.43 15.29 -5.64
N PHE A 263 -7.66 14.22 -6.39
CA PHE A 263 -7.66 14.31 -7.84
C PHE A 263 -8.78 15.22 -8.37
N ARG A 264 -9.93 15.24 -7.69
CA ARG A 264 -11.06 16.06 -8.10
C ARG A 264 -10.90 17.54 -7.80
N GLU A 265 -10.39 17.87 -6.62
CA GLU A 265 -10.44 19.22 -6.05
C GLU A 265 -9.06 19.87 -5.88
N ALA A 266 -7.99 19.08 -5.71
CA ALA A 266 -6.61 19.58 -5.61
C ALA A 266 -5.86 19.57 -6.95
N THR A 267 -6.58 19.31 -8.06
CA THR A 267 -6.10 19.52 -9.43
C THR A 267 -6.90 20.63 -10.09
N ARG A 268 -6.43 21.15 -11.22
CA ARG A 268 -7.25 22.00 -12.11
C ARG A 268 -8.13 21.15 -13.02
N SER A 269 -8.92 20.25 -12.44
CA SER A 269 -9.78 19.33 -13.19
C SER A 269 -10.78 20.09 -14.07
N GLY A 270 -10.83 19.70 -15.35
CA GLY A 270 -11.77 20.24 -16.34
C GLY A 270 -13.11 19.47 -16.42
N LEU A 271 -13.39 18.57 -15.49
CA LEU A 271 -14.56 17.70 -15.54
C LEU A 271 -15.89 18.43 -15.24
N GLY A 272 -15.88 19.57 -14.54
CA GLY A 272 -17.13 20.24 -14.17
C GLY A 272 -17.97 19.31 -13.28
N GLY A 273 -19.20 18.99 -13.68
CA GLY A 273 -20.07 18.01 -13.01
C GLY A 273 -19.88 16.55 -13.48
N ASP A 274 -19.06 16.31 -14.50
CA ASP A 274 -18.80 14.96 -15.02
C ASP A 274 -17.94 14.14 -14.04
N MET A 275 -18.07 12.82 -14.08
CA MET A 275 -17.25 11.88 -13.31
C MET A 275 -16.03 11.42 -14.14
N PRO A 276 -14.86 11.19 -13.52
CA PRO A 276 -13.73 10.58 -14.22
C PRO A 276 -14.08 9.13 -14.61
N GLY A 277 -13.62 8.70 -15.79
CA GLY A 277 -13.80 7.32 -16.24
C GLY A 277 -15.23 6.91 -16.59
N GLU A 278 -16.13 7.86 -16.86
CA GLU A 278 -17.56 7.55 -17.12
C GLU A 278 -17.75 6.60 -18.32
N GLN A 279 -16.95 6.77 -19.38
CA GLN A 279 -17.06 6.00 -20.62
C GLN A 279 -16.07 4.83 -20.72
N ALA A 280 -14.85 5.01 -20.20
CA ALA A 280 -13.76 4.03 -20.24
C ALA A 280 -12.66 4.43 -19.23
N GLY A 281 -11.78 3.49 -18.90
CA GLY A 281 -10.61 3.75 -18.04
C GLY A 281 -10.92 3.93 -16.56
N PHE A 282 -12.12 3.52 -16.10
CA PHE A 282 -12.52 3.67 -14.71
C PHE A 282 -11.63 2.88 -13.74
N TRP A 283 -11.03 1.78 -14.20
CA TRP A 283 -10.08 0.98 -13.42
C TRP A 283 -8.92 1.80 -12.85
N LEU A 284 -8.45 2.83 -13.55
CA LEU A 284 -7.31 3.62 -13.07
C LEU A 284 -7.74 4.65 -12.01
N VAL A 285 -9.00 5.09 -12.03
CA VAL A 285 -9.58 5.94 -10.97
C VAL A 285 -9.58 5.18 -9.65
N GLU A 286 -10.12 3.96 -9.66
CA GLU A 286 -10.17 3.09 -8.49
C GLU A 286 -8.80 2.50 -8.15
N GLY A 287 -8.01 2.18 -9.17
CA GLY A 287 -6.69 1.59 -9.03
C GLY A 287 -5.69 2.54 -8.37
N ILE A 288 -5.71 3.84 -8.71
CA ILE A 288 -4.81 4.81 -8.07
C ILE A 288 -5.21 5.12 -6.62
N ALA A 289 -6.51 5.14 -6.33
CA ALA A 289 -7.01 5.25 -4.95
C ALA A 289 -6.61 4.01 -4.13
N GLY A 290 -6.82 2.81 -4.69
CA GLY A 290 -6.41 1.55 -4.08
C GLY A 290 -4.89 1.36 -3.93
N TYR A 291 -4.09 1.92 -4.85
CA TYR A 291 -2.64 1.99 -4.70
C TYR A 291 -2.25 2.82 -3.46
N CYS A 292 -2.92 3.96 -3.25
CA CYS A 292 -2.66 4.85 -2.12
C CYS A 292 -3.14 4.29 -0.76
N GLU A 293 -3.94 3.22 -0.73
CA GLU A 293 -4.22 2.46 0.51
C GLU A 293 -2.93 1.91 1.14
N SER A 294 -1.91 1.66 0.31
CA SER A 294 -0.59 1.24 0.76
C SER A 294 0.25 2.39 1.35
N LEU A 295 -0.29 3.60 1.50
CA LEU A 295 0.40 4.67 2.20
C LEU A 295 0.74 4.24 3.64
N HIS A 296 1.98 4.47 4.05
CA HIS A 296 2.44 4.25 5.41
C HIS A 296 3.24 5.45 5.88
N PHE A 297 2.89 6.00 7.05
CA PHE A 297 3.62 7.09 7.68
C PHE A 297 4.64 6.52 8.66
N GLY A 298 5.91 6.71 8.36
CA GLY A 298 7.00 6.56 9.33
C GLY A 298 7.16 7.82 10.19
N SER A 299 8.30 7.92 10.88
CA SER A 299 8.57 9.05 11.78
C SER A 299 8.92 10.36 11.05
N HIS A 300 9.55 10.26 9.87
CA HIS A 300 10.01 11.41 9.08
C HIS A 300 9.73 11.26 7.57
N GLU A 301 9.39 10.06 7.12
CA GLU A 301 9.09 9.78 5.73
C GLU A 301 7.82 8.94 5.63
N ALA A 302 7.16 9.03 4.49
CA ALA A 302 6.06 8.18 4.10
C ALA A 302 6.49 7.29 2.94
N THR A 303 5.89 6.10 2.86
CA THR A 303 6.04 5.24 1.68
C THR A 303 4.69 4.85 1.10
N VAL A 304 4.61 4.74 -0.22
CA VAL A 304 3.43 4.29 -0.98
C VAL A 304 3.89 3.27 -2.01
N GLY A 305 3.17 2.17 -2.13
CA GLY A 305 3.59 1.01 -2.91
C GLY A 305 4.27 -0.05 -2.04
N GLY A 306 5.00 -0.93 -2.72
CA GLY A 306 5.87 -1.91 -2.10
C GLY A 306 5.30 -3.32 -2.07
N TRP A 307 6.19 -4.31 -2.10
CA TRP A 307 5.85 -5.73 -2.12
C TRP A 307 5.00 -6.14 -0.89
N ASP A 308 5.16 -5.43 0.23
CA ASP A 308 4.44 -5.61 1.50
C ASP A 308 3.06 -4.93 1.52
N SER A 309 2.60 -4.35 0.41
CA SER A 309 1.24 -3.82 0.28
C SER A 309 0.20 -4.92 0.55
N PRO A 310 -0.84 -4.68 1.38
CA PRO A 310 -1.89 -5.66 1.64
C PRO A 310 -2.56 -6.16 0.36
N ARG A 311 -2.84 -5.25 -0.58
CA ARG A 311 -3.49 -5.58 -1.86
C ARG A 311 -2.64 -6.50 -2.73
N LEU A 312 -1.31 -6.37 -2.68
CA LEU A 312 -0.41 -7.23 -3.44
C LEU A 312 -0.31 -8.66 -2.89
N GLN A 313 -0.60 -8.89 -1.60
CA GLN A 313 -0.66 -10.25 -1.05
C GLN A 313 -1.77 -11.06 -1.72
N PHE A 314 -2.97 -10.48 -1.81
CA PHE A 314 -4.10 -11.09 -2.51
C PHE A 314 -3.86 -11.19 -4.03
N ALA A 315 -3.20 -10.19 -4.63
CA ALA A 315 -2.86 -10.23 -6.05
C ALA A 315 -1.88 -11.38 -6.38
N ARG A 316 -0.88 -11.63 -5.52
CA ARG A 316 0.02 -12.78 -5.65
C ARG A 316 -0.72 -14.09 -5.55
N PHE A 317 -1.54 -14.27 -4.52
CA PHE A 317 -2.33 -15.50 -4.37
C PHE A 317 -3.20 -15.74 -5.62
N ARG A 318 -3.95 -14.75 -6.06
CA ARG A 318 -4.79 -14.85 -7.27
C ARG A 318 -3.97 -15.19 -8.51
N SER A 319 -2.90 -14.46 -8.78
CA SER A 319 -2.20 -14.57 -10.07
C SER A 319 -1.21 -15.73 -10.12
N LEU A 320 -0.53 -16.02 -9.01
CA LEU A 320 0.51 -17.06 -8.95
C LEU A 320 -0.09 -18.42 -8.56
N VAL A 321 -0.99 -18.46 -7.58
CA VAL A 321 -1.59 -19.72 -7.11
C VAL A 321 -2.80 -20.08 -7.98
N ASN A 322 -3.77 -19.18 -8.12
CA ASN A 322 -5.01 -19.47 -8.88
C ASN A 322 -4.87 -19.27 -10.39
N GLN A 323 -3.73 -18.75 -10.87
CA GLN A 323 -3.51 -18.41 -12.29
C GLN A 323 -4.57 -17.46 -12.85
N ASP A 324 -5.16 -16.65 -11.97
CA ASP A 324 -6.18 -15.66 -12.30
C ASP A 324 -5.48 -14.35 -12.72
N VAL A 325 -5.56 -14.02 -14.00
CA VAL A 325 -4.99 -12.79 -14.57
C VAL A 325 -6.04 -12.04 -15.38
N MET A 326 -5.95 -10.70 -15.38
CA MET A 326 -6.80 -9.81 -16.15
C MET A 326 -5.93 -8.78 -16.89
N PRO A 327 -5.91 -8.79 -18.23
CA PRO A 327 -5.14 -7.84 -19.03
C PRO A 327 -5.62 -6.40 -18.82
N ILE A 328 -4.71 -5.42 -18.93
CA ILE A 328 -5.10 -4.00 -18.79
C ILE A 328 -6.15 -3.59 -19.83
N ARG A 329 -6.14 -4.17 -21.03
CA ARG A 329 -7.15 -3.84 -22.06
C ARG A 329 -8.58 -4.21 -21.64
N GLU A 330 -8.75 -5.29 -20.87
CA GLU A 330 -10.06 -5.65 -20.31
C GLU A 330 -10.50 -4.61 -19.28
N LEU A 331 -9.60 -4.25 -18.35
CA LEU A 331 -9.84 -3.22 -17.33
C LEU A 331 -10.14 -1.84 -17.96
N ALA A 332 -9.39 -1.48 -19.00
CA ALA A 332 -9.46 -0.18 -19.65
C ALA A 332 -10.75 0.05 -20.45
N ALA A 333 -11.39 -1.03 -20.91
CA ALA A 333 -12.63 -0.94 -21.67
C ALA A 333 -13.81 -0.47 -20.82
N ASP A 334 -13.81 -0.79 -19.53
CA ASP A 334 -14.94 -0.49 -18.66
C ASP A 334 -14.98 1.00 -18.25
N GLY A 335 -16.09 1.64 -18.56
CA GLY A 335 -16.53 2.87 -17.91
C GLY A 335 -17.15 2.58 -16.54
N ARG A 336 -17.38 3.62 -15.74
CA ARG A 336 -17.87 3.51 -14.35
C ARG A 336 -19.10 2.62 -14.19
N VAL A 337 -20.15 2.87 -14.98
CA VAL A 337 -21.41 2.10 -14.89
C VAL A 337 -21.19 0.65 -15.33
N ALA A 338 -20.41 0.42 -16.39
CA ALA A 338 -20.10 -0.92 -16.87
C ALA A 338 -19.34 -1.74 -15.83
N ALA A 339 -18.31 -1.15 -15.21
CA ALA A 339 -17.56 -1.78 -14.13
C ALA A 339 -18.48 -2.17 -12.95
N GLN A 340 -19.33 -1.25 -12.49
CA GLN A 340 -20.24 -1.48 -11.35
C GLN A 340 -21.31 -2.57 -11.61
N GLN A 341 -21.58 -2.90 -12.87
CA GLN A 341 -22.54 -3.93 -13.26
C GLN A 341 -21.90 -5.32 -13.50
N ARG A 342 -20.59 -5.46 -13.31
CA ARG A 342 -19.90 -6.74 -13.49
C ARG A 342 -20.28 -7.74 -12.41
N ASP A 343 -20.51 -8.99 -12.82
CA ASP A 343 -20.73 -10.12 -11.91
C ASP A 343 -19.44 -10.48 -11.12
N ASP A 344 -18.27 -10.12 -11.64
CA ASP A 344 -16.95 -10.36 -11.04
C ASP A 344 -16.29 -9.09 -10.46
N LEU A 345 -17.08 -8.11 -10.01
CA LEU A 345 -16.61 -6.80 -9.53
C LEU A 345 -15.42 -6.85 -8.56
N ALA A 346 -15.44 -7.77 -7.57
CA ALA A 346 -14.33 -7.91 -6.62
C ALA A 346 -13.03 -8.37 -7.27
N ARG A 347 -13.12 -9.26 -8.28
CA ARG A 347 -11.98 -9.70 -9.09
C ARG A 347 -11.45 -8.54 -9.94
N TRP A 348 -12.35 -7.78 -10.57
CA TRP A 348 -12.00 -6.60 -11.35
C TRP A 348 -11.23 -5.56 -10.52
N TYR A 349 -11.73 -5.22 -9.32
CA TYR A 349 -11.04 -4.30 -8.41
C TYR A 349 -9.65 -4.80 -7.99
N ALA A 350 -9.53 -6.10 -7.68
CA ALA A 350 -8.24 -6.68 -7.30
C ALA A 350 -7.20 -6.52 -8.43
N HIS A 351 -7.59 -6.76 -9.69
CA HIS A 351 -6.69 -6.59 -10.82
C HIS A 351 -6.43 -5.12 -11.17
N ALA A 352 -7.43 -4.24 -11.07
CA ALA A 352 -7.25 -2.81 -11.26
C ALA A 352 -6.15 -2.26 -10.35
N ILE A 353 -6.24 -2.55 -9.05
CA ILE A 353 -5.28 -2.09 -8.04
C ILE A 353 -3.90 -2.73 -8.26
N ALA A 354 -3.85 -4.03 -8.55
CA ALA A 354 -2.58 -4.73 -8.77
C ALA A 354 -1.83 -4.20 -10.01
N GLN A 355 -2.54 -3.93 -11.10
CA GLN A 355 -1.96 -3.34 -12.31
C GLN A 355 -1.52 -1.89 -12.09
N THR A 356 -2.24 -1.12 -11.25
CA THR A 356 -1.78 0.21 -10.85
C THR A 356 -0.48 0.15 -10.03
N HIS A 357 -0.37 -0.79 -9.08
CA HIS A 357 0.89 -1.06 -8.40
C HIS A 357 2.01 -1.39 -9.40
N HIS A 358 1.75 -2.29 -10.36
CA HIS A 358 2.74 -2.64 -11.39
C HIS A 358 3.23 -1.40 -12.16
N LEU A 359 2.31 -0.52 -12.59
CA LEU A 359 2.67 0.70 -13.31
C LEU A 359 3.43 1.72 -12.45
N MET A 360 3.08 1.85 -11.17
CA MET A 360 3.65 2.83 -10.25
C MET A 360 5.01 2.42 -9.66
N ASP A 361 5.15 1.13 -9.33
CA ASP A 361 6.26 0.59 -8.55
C ASP A 361 7.32 -0.10 -9.42
N SER A 362 7.02 -0.42 -10.69
CA SER A 362 8.02 -0.99 -11.61
C SER A 362 9.23 -0.06 -11.83
N SER A 363 10.37 -0.65 -12.16
CA SER A 363 11.59 0.08 -12.56
C SER A 363 11.49 0.72 -13.95
N VAL A 364 10.44 0.41 -14.71
CA VAL A 364 10.23 0.92 -16.06
C VAL A 364 9.59 2.30 -15.99
N THR A 365 10.39 3.35 -16.16
CA THR A 365 9.96 4.75 -16.00
C THR A 365 8.81 5.16 -16.93
N THR A 366 8.74 4.58 -18.13
CA THR A 366 7.66 4.86 -19.09
C THR A 366 6.28 4.40 -18.59
N ASN A 367 6.21 3.39 -17.72
CA ASN A 367 4.94 2.94 -17.13
C ASN A 367 4.30 4.04 -16.28
N ARG A 368 5.11 4.67 -15.42
CA ARG A 368 4.63 5.75 -14.54
C ARG A 368 4.30 7.01 -15.33
N GLN A 369 5.11 7.35 -16.34
CA GLN A 369 4.83 8.46 -17.26
C GLN A 369 3.48 8.27 -17.97
N TRP A 370 3.25 7.09 -18.55
CA TRP A 370 1.99 6.74 -19.20
C TRP A 370 0.81 6.87 -18.23
N LEU A 371 0.94 6.31 -17.02
CA LEU A 371 -0.10 6.39 -16.00
C LEU A 371 -0.47 7.84 -15.65
N TYR A 372 0.51 8.74 -15.49
CA TYR A 372 0.24 10.15 -15.19
C TYR A 372 -0.47 10.85 -16.34
N ARG A 373 -0.13 10.51 -17.60
CA ARG A 373 -0.85 11.01 -18.78
C ARG A 373 -2.29 10.54 -18.80
N GLN A 374 -2.54 9.27 -18.48
CA GLN A 374 -3.91 8.74 -18.38
C GLN A 374 -4.70 9.42 -17.27
N LEU A 375 -4.10 9.64 -16.08
CA LEU A 375 -4.74 10.40 -15.01
C LEU A 375 -5.05 11.84 -15.44
N ALA A 376 -4.12 12.54 -16.09
CA ALA A 376 -4.36 13.88 -16.60
C ALA A 376 -5.53 13.91 -17.60
N SER A 377 -5.62 12.90 -18.48
CA SER A 377 -6.72 12.74 -19.43
C SER A 377 -8.06 12.48 -18.74
N LEU A 378 -8.13 11.48 -17.84
CA LEU A 378 -9.33 11.10 -17.10
C LEU A 378 -9.92 12.25 -16.28
N TYR A 379 -9.05 13.06 -15.66
CA TYR A 379 -9.45 14.22 -14.87
C TYR A 379 -9.51 15.52 -15.66
N ARG A 380 -9.24 15.49 -16.97
CA ARG A 380 -9.18 16.65 -17.88
C ARG A 380 -8.26 17.77 -17.36
N VAL A 381 -7.14 17.40 -16.75
CA VAL A 381 -6.12 18.33 -16.24
C VAL A 381 -5.23 18.77 -17.40
N ARG A 382 -5.19 20.07 -17.67
CA ARG A 382 -4.37 20.64 -18.75
C ARG A 382 -2.91 20.76 -18.29
N VAL A 383 -2.09 19.77 -18.64
CA VAL A 383 -0.65 19.73 -18.37
C VAL A 383 0.06 18.98 -19.49
N GLU A 384 1.27 19.43 -19.83
CA GLU A 384 2.16 18.71 -20.75
C GLU A 384 3.05 17.79 -19.93
N LEU A 385 3.01 16.49 -20.23
CA LEU A 385 3.78 15.45 -19.55
C LEU A 385 4.63 14.67 -20.56
N PRO A 386 5.87 14.29 -20.21
CA PRO A 386 6.69 13.44 -21.07
C PRO A 386 6.08 12.03 -21.21
N GLY A 387 6.49 11.30 -22.25
CA GLY A 387 6.05 9.93 -22.52
C GLY A 387 5.05 9.80 -23.69
N SER A 388 4.52 8.59 -23.88
CA SER A 388 3.59 8.23 -24.94
C SER A 388 2.18 7.98 -24.39
N ASP A 389 1.15 8.13 -25.23
CA ASP A 389 -0.21 7.68 -24.92
C ASP A 389 -0.43 6.19 -25.25
N GLU A 390 0.51 5.57 -25.98
CA GLU A 390 0.47 4.15 -26.30
C GLU A 390 0.57 3.31 -25.01
N LEU A 391 -0.35 2.36 -24.86
CA LEU A 391 -0.38 1.43 -23.72
C LEU A 391 0.95 0.65 -23.67
N PRO A 392 1.73 0.72 -22.57
CA PRO A 392 2.95 -0.04 -22.44
C PRO A 392 2.66 -1.55 -22.40
N ASP A 393 3.60 -2.37 -22.87
CA ASP A 393 3.51 -3.84 -22.75
C ASP A 393 3.77 -4.27 -21.30
N VAL A 394 2.72 -4.15 -20.49
CA VAL A 394 2.76 -4.47 -19.05
C VAL A 394 2.19 -5.84 -18.74
N ASP A 395 1.39 -6.43 -19.62
CA ASP A 395 0.80 -7.74 -19.38
C ASP A 395 1.90 -8.83 -19.33
N ALA A 396 2.93 -8.72 -20.18
CA ALA A 396 4.09 -9.62 -20.15
C ALA A 396 4.98 -9.46 -18.88
N GLY A 397 4.90 -8.31 -18.21
CA GLY A 397 5.66 -8.00 -17.00
C GLY A 397 4.94 -8.28 -15.69
N PHE A 398 3.61 -8.37 -15.70
CA PHE A 398 2.78 -8.35 -14.50
C PHE A 398 3.07 -9.53 -13.54
N VAL A 399 3.12 -10.76 -14.05
CA VAL A 399 3.42 -11.94 -13.22
C VAL A 399 4.83 -11.85 -12.62
N ARG A 400 5.80 -11.34 -13.39
CA ARG A 400 7.18 -11.14 -12.90
C ARG A 400 7.23 -10.05 -11.82
N PHE A 401 6.45 -8.99 -11.96
CA PHE A 401 6.34 -7.93 -10.95
C PHE A 401 5.82 -8.45 -9.61
N LEU A 402 4.89 -9.42 -9.62
CA LEU A 402 4.35 -10.00 -8.39
C LEU A 402 5.32 -10.95 -7.68
N ARG A 403 6.30 -11.51 -8.40
CA ARG A 403 7.33 -12.40 -7.82
C ARG A 403 8.30 -11.59 -6.98
N VAL A 404 8.59 -12.12 -5.79
CA VAL A 404 9.53 -11.56 -4.82
C VAL A 404 10.72 -12.49 -4.72
N ASP A 405 11.92 -11.94 -4.59
CA ASP A 405 13.14 -12.71 -4.33
C ASP A 405 13.88 -12.17 -3.10
N ASP A 406 14.92 -12.88 -2.66
CA ASP A 406 15.74 -12.50 -1.50
C ASP A 406 16.35 -11.10 -1.64
N ALA A 407 16.78 -10.74 -2.86
CA ALA A 407 17.39 -9.45 -3.14
C ALA A 407 16.37 -8.31 -2.98
N LEU A 408 15.14 -8.49 -3.45
CA LEU A 408 14.05 -7.55 -3.30
C LEU A 408 13.68 -7.34 -1.83
N LEU A 409 13.59 -8.42 -1.04
CA LEU A 409 13.33 -8.36 0.40
C LEU A 409 14.43 -7.60 1.15
N ALA A 410 15.70 -7.91 0.86
CA ALA A 410 16.84 -7.26 1.49
C ALA A 410 16.94 -5.77 1.12
N ALA A 411 16.64 -5.42 -0.14
CA ALA A 411 16.67 -4.04 -0.62
C ALA A 411 15.50 -3.19 -0.11
N ASN A 412 14.34 -3.82 0.17
CA ASN A 412 13.10 -3.14 0.54
C ASN A 412 12.54 -3.72 1.85
N PRO A 413 13.15 -3.38 3.00
CA PRO A 413 12.72 -3.90 4.29
C PRO A 413 11.29 -3.45 4.63
N VAL A 414 10.57 -4.31 5.35
CA VAL A 414 9.20 -4.03 5.79
C VAL A 414 9.16 -2.78 6.66
N LYS A 415 8.30 -1.84 6.30
CA LYS A 415 8.08 -0.60 7.06
C LYS A 415 6.78 -0.57 7.85
N ARG A 416 5.90 -1.56 7.64
CA ARG A 416 4.55 -1.61 8.22
C ARG A 416 4.28 -2.94 8.93
N PRO A 417 3.38 -2.99 9.93
CA PRO A 417 2.92 -4.26 10.47
C PRO A 417 2.25 -5.12 9.38
N LEU A 418 2.63 -6.39 9.29
CA LEU A 418 2.02 -7.36 8.37
C LEU A 418 0.86 -8.08 9.05
N ARG A 419 -0.28 -8.11 8.36
CA ARG A 419 -1.47 -8.91 8.73
C ARG A 419 -1.70 -10.08 7.78
N GLN A 420 -1.35 -9.89 6.52
CA GLN A 420 -1.35 -10.92 5.50
C GLN A 420 0.05 -10.98 4.89
N LEU A 421 0.54 -12.18 4.66
CA LEU A 421 1.79 -12.41 3.94
C LEU A 421 1.61 -13.58 2.99
N CYS A 422 1.63 -13.28 1.69
CA CYS A 422 1.62 -14.29 0.64
C CYS A 422 2.91 -14.16 -0.17
N LEU A 423 3.76 -15.17 -0.07
CA LEU A 423 4.97 -15.34 -0.89
C LEU A 423 4.91 -16.65 -1.68
N ALA A 424 3.71 -17.23 -1.84
CA ALA A 424 3.49 -18.43 -2.61
C ALA A 424 4.11 -18.33 -4.01
N GLN A 425 4.86 -19.37 -4.40
CA GLN A 425 5.55 -19.47 -5.69
C GLN A 425 6.51 -18.32 -6.03
N CYS A 426 6.95 -17.55 -5.03
CA CYS A 426 8.02 -16.58 -5.17
C CYS A 426 9.40 -17.27 -5.08
N ASP A 427 10.48 -16.51 -5.27
CA ASP A 427 11.85 -17.00 -5.29
C ASP A 427 12.56 -16.62 -3.97
N VAL A 428 11.89 -16.90 -2.85
CA VAL A 428 12.34 -16.52 -1.48
C VAL A 428 12.87 -17.72 -0.72
N THR A 429 14.10 -17.63 -0.22
CA THR A 429 14.72 -18.65 0.64
C THR A 429 14.55 -18.33 2.14
N GLY A 430 14.99 -19.23 3.02
CA GLY A 430 15.07 -18.95 4.46
C GLY A 430 15.95 -17.73 4.79
N GLU A 431 17.00 -17.47 4.00
CA GLU A 431 17.87 -16.29 4.17
C GLU A 431 17.17 -14.98 3.77
N GLY A 432 16.41 -14.98 2.68
CA GLY A 432 15.61 -13.81 2.31
C GLY A 432 14.46 -13.58 3.28
N LEU A 433 13.71 -14.64 3.60
CA LEU A 433 12.65 -14.56 4.60
C LEU A 433 13.22 -14.05 5.93
N ALA A 434 14.42 -14.52 6.30
CA ALA A 434 15.46 -13.91 7.17
C ALA A 434 15.26 -12.45 7.57
N THR A 435 15.19 -11.63 6.52
CA THR A 435 15.21 -10.17 6.55
C THR A 435 13.89 -9.55 6.95
N VAL A 436 12.79 -10.31 6.87
CA VAL A 436 11.46 -9.89 7.29
C VAL A 436 11.36 -10.00 8.82
N PRO A 437 10.98 -8.92 9.53
CA PRO A 437 10.88 -8.95 10.99
C PRO A 437 9.71 -9.83 11.46
N PRO A 438 9.79 -10.43 12.67
CA PRO A 438 8.70 -11.21 13.24
C PRO A 438 7.37 -10.43 13.27
N SER A 439 6.31 -11.05 12.76
CA SER A 439 5.03 -10.39 12.48
C SER A 439 3.87 -11.04 13.24
N GLN A 440 3.70 -10.66 14.51
CA GLN A 440 2.71 -11.27 15.41
C GLN A 440 1.24 -10.96 15.07
N GLN A 441 0.99 -10.03 14.13
CA GLN A 441 -0.36 -9.65 13.71
C GLN A 441 -0.87 -10.43 12.50
N LEU A 442 -0.10 -11.42 12.01
CA LEU A 442 -0.50 -12.22 10.87
C LEU A 442 -1.76 -13.05 11.17
N ASN A 443 -2.78 -12.87 10.33
CA ASN A 443 -3.97 -13.70 10.28
C ASN A 443 -3.99 -14.64 9.06
N TRP A 444 -3.17 -14.36 8.05
CA TRP A 444 -2.95 -15.21 6.89
C TRP A 444 -1.46 -15.28 6.55
N LEU A 445 -0.93 -16.50 6.44
CA LEU A 445 0.44 -16.80 6.03
C LEU A 445 0.43 -17.87 4.94
N ASP A 446 0.91 -17.51 3.75
CA ASP A 446 1.10 -18.43 2.63
C ASP A 446 2.55 -18.38 2.13
N LEU A 447 3.28 -19.47 2.40
CA LEU A 447 4.67 -19.68 2.01
C LEU A 447 4.81 -20.86 1.03
N SER A 448 3.72 -21.21 0.34
CA SER A 448 3.65 -22.37 -0.53
C SER A 448 4.75 -22.38 -1.58
N ARG A 449 5.36 -23.55 -1.78
CA ARG A 449 6.36 -23.83 -2.82
C ARG A 449 7.64 -23.01 -2.66
N LEU A 450 7.92 -22.51 -1.46
CA LEU A 450 9.21 -21.94 -1.11
C LEU A 450 10.16 -23.01 -0.55
N PRO A 451 11.49 -22.88 -0.76
CA PRO A 451 12.49 -23.77 -0.18
C PRO A 451 12.74 -23.51 1.33
N ILE A 452 11.67 -23.35 2.11
CA ILE A 452 11.68 -23.02 3.56
C ILE A 452 11.26 -24.22 4.41
N ASP A 453 11.66 -24.22 5.68
CA ASP A 453 11.33 -25.27 6.65
C ASP A 453 10.50 -24.77 7.85
N ALA A 454 10.28 -25.63 8.85
CA ALA A 454 9.53 -25.28 10.05
C ALA A 454 10.20 -24.17 10.91
N HIS A 455 11.54 -24.10 10.90
CA HIS A 455 12.27 -23.07 11.63
C HIS A 455 12.01 -21.69 11.02
N ASP A 456 12.01 -21.60 9.69
CA ASP A 456 11.70 -20.37 8.96
C ASP A 456 10.29 -19.84 9.28
N VAL A 457 9.30 -20.73 9.32
CA VAL A 457 7.91 -20.42 9.70
C VAL A 457 7.83 -19.88 11.14
N ALA A 458 8.46 -20.57 12.08
CA ALA A 458 8.49 -20.15 13.49
C ALA A 458 9.26 -18.84 13.69
N ARG A 459 10.25 -18.53 12.84
CA ARG A 459 11.01 -17.28 12.92
C ARG A 459 10.16 -16.07 12.52
N ILE A 460 9.41 -16.18 11.42
CA ILE A 460 8.59 -15.07 10.93
C ILE A 460 7.32 -14.86 11.78
N LEU A 461 6.76 -15.93 12.33
CA LEU A 461 5.58 -15.87 13.21
C LEU A 461 5.81 -16.70 14.49
N PRO A 462 6.57 -16.20 15.48
CA PRO A 462 6.86 -16.98 16.69
C PRO A 462 5.63 -17.38 17.52
N ALA A 463 4.57 -16.57 17.52
CA ALA A 463 3.34 -16.86 18.25
C ALA A 463 2.10 -16.75 17.33
N PRO A 464 1.63 -17.85 16.73
CA PRO A 464 0.55 -17.86 15.73
C PRO A 464 -0.86 -17.70 16.32
N THR A 465 -1.02 -16.87 17.36
CA THR A 465 -2.27 -16.77 18.13
C THR A 465 -3.42 -16.11 17.38
N LEU A 466 -3.12 -15.32 16.34
CA LEU A 466 -4.09 -14.64 15.47
C LEU A 466 -4.24 -15.31 14.10
N LEU A 467 -3.46 -16.37 13.82
CA LEU A 467 -3.42 -17.00 12.51
C LEU A 467 -4.70 -17.80 12.26
N THR A 468 -5.37 -17.49 11.15
CA THR A 468 -6.60 -18.14 10.69
C THR A 468 -6.39 -18.97 9.44
N GLN A 469 -5.44 -18.59 8.59
CA GLN A 469 -5.13 -19.29 7.34
C GLN A 469 -3.64 -19.54 7.23
N LEU A 470 -3.26 -20.79 7.01
CA LEU A 470 -1.88 -21.22 6.83
C LEU A 470 -1.76 -22.10 5.58
N SER A 471 -0.88 -21.73 4.66
CA SER A 471 -0.46 -22.63 3.59
C SER A 471 1.05 -22.78 3.57
N LEU A 472 1.49 -24.04 3.68
CA LEU A 472 2.87 -24.50 3.57
C LEU A 472 2.99 -25.57 2.48
N GLU A 473 2.08 -25.56 1.49
CA GLU A 473 2.07 -26.53 0.39
C GLU A 473 3.46 -26.66 -0.24
N ALA A 474 3.96 -27.89 -0.37
CA ALA A 474 5.23 -28.21 -1.04
C ALA A 474 6.46 -27.44 -0.50
N THR A 475 6.48 -27.10 0.78
CA THR A 475 7.68 -26.62 1.49
C THR A 475 8.51 -27.80 2.03
N ARG A 476 9.61 -27.51 2.72
CA ARG A 476 10.46 -28.53 3.39
C ARG A 476 10.00 -28.82 4.83
N THR A 477 8.86 -28.28 5.26
CA THR A 477 8.30 -28.47 6.60
C THR A 477 8.13 -29.96 6.94
N ASP A 478 8.52 -30.32 8.16
CA ASP A 478 8.46 -31.67 8.72
C ASP A 478 7.76 -31.66 10.10
N GLU A 479 7.85 -32.74 10.87
CA GLU A 479 7.19 -32.87 12.17
C GLU A 479 7.66 -31.88 13.25
N SER A 480 8.77 -31.17 13.04
CA SER A 480 9.26 -30.16 13.99
C SER A 480 8.32 -28.95 14.12
N ILE A 481 7.39 -28.76 13.18
CA ILE A 481 6.35 -27.71 13.26
C ILE A 481 5.29 -27.98 14.34
N ARG A 482 5.27 -29.18 14.93
CA ARG A 482 4.24 -29.64 15.88
C ARG A 482 3.95 -28.64 17.00
N ASP A 483 4.98 -28.23 17.73
CA ASP A 483 4.83 -27.37 18.91
C ASP A 483 4.33 -25.97 18.51
N TRP A 484 4.71 -25.51 17.32
CA TRP A 484 4.23 -24.26 16.78
C TRP A 484 2.72 -24.34 16.44
N LEU A 485 2.26 -25.44 15.82
CA LEU A 485 0.84 -25.63 15.50
C LEU A 485 -0.06 -25.73 16.74
N THR A 486 0.43 -26.26 17.86
CA THR A 486 -0.36 -26.29 19.12
C THR A 486 -0.72 -24.90 19.65
N GLN A 487 0.02 -23.86 19.25
CA GLN A 487 -0.22 -22.48 19.62
C GLN A 487 -1.19 -21.77 18.66
N ALA A 488 -1.39 -22.31 17.46
CA ALA A 488 -2.21 -21.72 16.39
C ALA A 488 -3.71 -22.02 16.57
N ARG A 489 -4.28 -21.54 17.68
CA ARG A 489 -5.61 -21.95 18.16
C ARG A 489 -6.80 -21.46 17.34
N ARG A 490 -6.57 -20.54 16.40
CA ARG A 490 -7.60 -19.88 15.58
C ARG A 490 -7.58 -20.30 14.10
N LEU A 491 -6.81 -21.33 13.76
CA LEU A 491 -6.74 -21.83 12.39
C LEU A 491 -8.11 -22.30 11.92
N GLU A 492 -8.53 -21.80 10.77
CA GLU A 492 -9.75 -22.15 10.04
C GLU A 492 -9.40 -22.95 8.77
N GLU A 493 -8.29 -22.62 8.12
CA GLU A 493 -7.80 -23.31 6.93
C GLU A 493 -6.30 -23.60 7.03
N VAL A 494 -5.94 -24.85 6.74
CA VAL A 494 -4.56 -25.35 6.78
C VAL A 494 -4.28 -26.18 5.54
N ASP A 495 -3.27 -25.77 4.76
CA ASP A 495 -2.69 -26.58 3.69
C ASP A 495 -1.26 -26.99 4.05
N LEU A 496 -1.05 -28.31 4.21
CA LEU A 496 0.25 -28.93 4.43
C LEU A 496 0.59 -29.92 3.31
N SER A 497 -0.13 -29.87 2.18
CA SER A 497 0.02 -30.81 1.08
C SER A 497 1.47 -30.86 0.59
N PHE A 498 1.93 -32.07 0.24
CA PHE A 498 3.28 -32.34 -0.26
C PHE A 498 4.42 -31.90 0.68
N THR A 499 4.16 -31.78 1.98
CA THR A 499 5.19 -31.60 3.01
C THR A 499 5.62 -32.95 3.61
N ARG A 500 6.58 -32.94 4.53
CA ARG A 500 7.13 -34.15 5.17
C ARG A 500 6.52 -34.44 6.54
N ILE A 501 5.38 -33.84 6.87
CA ILE A 501 4.71 -34.05 8.15
C ILE A 501 4.21 -35.50 8.31
N ASN A 502 4.05 -35.95 9.55
CA ASN A 502 3.51 -37.28 9.85
C ASN A 502 2.19 -37.18 10.66
N ASP A 503 1.60 -38.32 10.99
CA ASP A 503 0.35 -38.40 11.74
C ASP A 503 0.38 -37.64 13.09
N ASP A 504 1.55 -37.48 13.73
CA ASP A 504 1.62 -36.76 15.02
C ASP A 504 1.35 -35.25 14.84
N VAL A 505 1.62 -34.69 13.66
CA VAL A 505 1.29 -33.30 13.34
C VAL A 505 -0.22 -33.14 13.21
N VAL A 506 -0.91 -34.14 12.65
CA VAL A 506 -2.38 -34.12 12.55
C VAL A 506 -3.04 -34.16 13.93
N ASP A 507 -2.44 -34.87 14.89
CA ASP A 507 -2.92 -34.91 16.27
C ASP A 507 -2.92 -33.52 16.93
N THR A 508 -1.96 -32.64 16.59
CA THR A 508 -1.89 -31.30 17.18
C THR A 508 -2.86 -30.30 16.56
N LEU A 509 -3.27 -30.51 15.31
CA LEU A 509 -4.29 -29.69 14.64
C LEU A 509 -5.65 -29.77 15.35
N GLY A 510 -5.90 -30.82 16.15
CA GLY A 510 -7.07 -30.93 17.00
C GLY A 510 -7.18 -29.85 18.09
N ALA A 511 -6.11 -29.09 18.36
CA ALA A 511 -6.12 -27.98 19.30
C ALA A 511 -6.85 -26.72 18.74
N SER A 512 -6.97 -26.61 17.42
CA SER A 512 -7.64 -25.48 16.75
C SER A 512 -9.13 -25.78 16.62
N ALA A 513 -9.93 -25.24 17.54
CA ALA A 513 -11.36 -25.54 17.63
C ALA A 513 -12.16 -25.08 16.41
N ASP A 514 -11.60 -24.16 15.62
CA ASP A 514 -12.26 -23.50 14.48
C ASP A 514 -11.83 -24.06 13.11
N LEU A 515 -11.01 -25.13 13.07
CA LEU A 515 -10.50 -25.68 11.81
C LEU A 515 -11.65 -26.24 10.96
N GLN A 516 -11.77 -25.72 9.73
CA GLN A 516 -12.83 -26.03 8.77
C GLN A 516 -12.29 -26.76 7.54
N VAL A 517 -11.07 -26.44 7.09
CA VAL A 517 -10.49 -27.00 5.87
C VAL A 517 -9.07 -27.50 6.16
N LEU A 518 -8.79 -28.74 5.77
CA LEU A 518 -7.48 -29.38 5.97
C LEU A 518 -7.02 -30.12 4.70
N TRP A 519 -5.95 -29.62 4.09
CA TRP A 519 -5.34 -30.24 2.91
C TRP A 519 -4.06 -30.99 3.30
N LEU A 520 -4.03 -32.30 3.06
CA LEU A 520 -2.91 -33.21 3.39
C LEU A 520 -2.45 -34.02 2.17
N THR A 521 -2.73 -33.53 0.96
CA THR A 521 -2.47 -34.27 -0.28
C THR A 521 -1.00 -34.66 -0.37
N GLY A 522 -0.69 -35.94 -0.58
CA GLY A 522 0.70 -36.40 -0.76
C GLY A 522 1.55 -36.42 0.52
N CYS A 523 0.98 -36.17 1.70
CA CYS A 523 1.70 -36.29 2.97
C CYS A 523 1.81 -37.76 3.41
N PRO A 524 2.87 -38.15 4.14
CA PRO A 524 3.03 -39.51 4.69
C PRO A 524 2.14 -39.74 5.93
N ILE A 525 0.83 -39.57 5.76
CA ILE A 525 -0.23 -39.76 6.77
C ILE A 525 -0.85 -41.15 6.62
N THR A 526 -1.14 -41.83 7.73
CA THR A 526 -1.66 -43.20 7.77
C THR A 526 -3.05 -43.26 8.42
N ASP A 527 -3.61 -44.47 8.55
CA ASP A 527 -4.88 -44.70 9.24
C ASP A 527 -4.89 -44.21 10.71
N ARG A 528 -3.72 -43.95 11.31
CA ARG A 528 -3.61 -43.42 12.69
C ARG A 528 -4.30 -42.06 12.83
N SER A 529 -4.15 -41.18 11.83
CA SER A 529 -4.75 -39.84 11.83
C SER A 529 -6.28 -39.84 11.75
N ILE A 530 -6.91 -40.92 11.28
CA ILE A 530 -8.38 -40.98 11.10
C ILE A 530 -9.12 -40.66 12.40
N SER A 531 -8.63 -41.18 13.53
CA SER A 531 -9.26 -40.95 14.83
C SER A 531 -9.18 -39.50 15.31
N SER A 532 -8.11 -38.80 14.92
CA SER A 532 -7.88 -37.40 15.27
C SER A 532 -8.68 -36.47 14.36
N ILE A 533 -8.67 -36.72 13.04
CA ILE A 533 -9.50 -36.02 12.06
C ILE A 533 -10.98 -36.13 12.43
N ALA A 534 -11.46 -37.32 12.81
CA ALA A 534 -12.85 -37.52 13.21
C ALA A 534 -13.29 -36.66 14.41
N LYS A 535 -12.36 -36.29 15.31
CA LYS A 535 -12.64 -35.45 16.50
C LYS A 535 -12.70 -33.95 16.18
N MET A 536 -12.25 -33.51 15.00
CA MET A 536 -12.25 -32.10 14.60
C MET A 536 -13.67 -31.65 14.22
N LYS A 537 -14.46 -31.23 15.23
CA LYS A 537 -15.92 -31.02 15.11
C LYS A 537 -16.35 -29.96 14.09
N ARG A 538 -15.50 -28.97 13.81
CA ARG A 538 -15.79 -27.90 12.84
C ARG A 538 -15.28 -28.21 11.43
N LEU A 539 -14.52 -29.30 11.26
CA LEU A 539 -13.91 -29.65 9.99
C LEU A 539 -15.00 -30.02 8.98
N GLN A 540 -15.03 -29.31 7.85
CA GLN A 540 -16.01 -29.46 6.77
C GLN A 540 -15.41 -30.17 5.56
N SER A 541 -14.11 -29.95 5.30
CA SER A 541 -13.41 -30.55 4.17
C SER A 541 -12.05 -31.08 4.60
N VAL A 542 -11.70 -32.28 4.12
CA VAL A 542 -10.37 -32.84 4.26
C VAL A 542 -9.93 -33.48 2.95
N ASP A 543 -8.67 -33.26 2.56
CA ASP A 543 -8.07 -33.98 1.44
C ASP A 543 -6.95 -34.90 1.92
N LEU A 544 -7.15 -36.20 1.70
CA LEU A 544 -6.24 -37.29 2.05
C LEU A 544 -5.74 -38.02 0.80
N GLN A 545 -5.90 -37.44 -0.38
CA GLN A 545 -5.43 -38.05 -1.62
C GLN A 545 -3.92 -38.20 -1.62
N ARG A 546 -3.43 -39.29 -2.25
CA ARG A 546 -1.99 -39.62 -2.32
C ARG A 546 -1.31 -39.74 -0.94
N THR A 547 -2.07 -39.96 0.13
CA THR A 547 -1.54 -40.34 1.46
C THR A 547 -1.39 -41.86 1.58
N GLN A 548 -1.02 -42.35 2.76
CA GLN A 548 -0.98 -43.78 3.12
C GLN A 548 -2.24 -44.21 3.90
N VAL A 549 -3.29 -43.37 3.92
CA VAL A 549 -4.60 -43.76 4.46
C VAL A 549 -5.22 -44.81 3.54
N SER A 550 -5.64 -45.93 4.12
CA SER A 550 -6.25 -47.03 3.39
C SER A 550 -7.71 -46.74 3.05
N GLU A 551 -8.28 -47.47 2.09
CA GLU A 551 -9.74 -47.42 1.83
C GLU A 551 -10.56 -47.78 3.08
N ALA A 552 -10.06 -48.68 3.93
CA ALA A 552 -10.71 -49.02 5.19
C ALA A 552 -10.70 -47.84 6.17
N GLY A 553 -9.60 -47.08 6.23
CA GLY A 553 -9.49 -45.84 7.00
C GLY A 553 -10.43 -44.74 6.50
N LEU A 554 -10.51 -44.55 5.18
CA LEU A 554 -11.47 -43.62 4.56
C LEU A 554 -12.92 -44.02 4.86
N ASP A 555 -13.25 -45.31 4.75
CA ASP A 555 -14.57 -45.82 5.09
C ASP A 555 -14.93 -45.63 6.57
N GLN A 556 -13.96 -45.83 7.46
CA GLN A 556 -14.13 -45.51 8.88
C GLN A 556 -14.43 -44.03 9.07
N LEU A 557 -13.68 -43.15 8.40
CA LEU A 557 -13.88 -41.71 8.49
C LEU A 557 -15.29 -41.32 8.01
N ARG A 558 -15.71 -41.80 6.83
CA ARG A 558 -17.07 -41.59 6.27
C ARG A 558 -18.17 -42.03 7.23
N ARG A 559 -18.01 -43.17 7.91
CA ARG A 559 -18.98 -43.66 8.90
C ARG A 559 -19.03 -42.78 10.16
N SER A 560 -17.87 -42.31 10.62
CA SER A 560 -17.76 -41.49 11.84
C SER A 560 -18.13 -40.02 11.64
N ARG A 561 -17.96 -39.49 10.42
CA ARG A 561 -18.20 -38.11 10.01
C ARG A 561 -18.88 -38.07 8.64
N PRO A 562 -20.17 -38.44 8.56
CA PRO A 562 -20.91 -38.47 7.29
C PRO A 562 -21.14 -37.07 6.69
N ASP A 563 -20.94 -36.01 7.48
CA ASP A 563 -21.02 -34.61 7.10
C ASP A 563 -19.72 -34.07 6.47
N LEU A 564 -18.59 -34.77 6.64
CA LEU A 564 -17.28 -34.32 6.20
C LEU A 564 -17.09 -34.57 4.69
N ASN A 565 -16.71 -33.54 3.95
CA ASN A 565 -16.37 -33.63 2.54
C ASN A 565 -14.94 -34.16 2.38
N ILE A 566 -14.80 -35.45 2.07
CA ILE A 566 -13.51 -36.13 1.96
C ILE A 566 -13.07 -36.15 0.49
N ASN A 567 -11.85 -35.67 0.23
CA ASN A 567 -11.23 -35.56 -1.09
C ASN A 567 -12.10 -34.72 -2.06
N PRO A 568 -12.37 -33.45 -1.74
CA PRO A 568 -13.29 -32.61 -2.50
C PRO A 568 -12.77 -32.22 -3.88
N LEU A 569 -11.46 -32.27 -4.10
CA LEU A 569 -10.82 -31.90 -5.36
C LEU A 569 -10.57 -33.13 -6.23
N THR A 570 -10.82 -33.00 -7.53
CA THR A 570 -10.39 -34.02 -8.49
C THR A 570 -8.94 -33.73 -8.89
N LEU A 571 -8.01 -34.58 -8.48
CA LEU A 571 -6.64 -34.53 -8.99
C LEU A 571 -6.65 -34.91 -10.48
N ARG A 572 -6.21 -33.99 -11.33
CA ARG A 572 -6.02 -34.24 -12.77
C ARG A 572 -4.65 -34.83 -13.06
#